data_AF-A0AA86S737-F1
#
_entry.id   AF-A0AA86S737-F1
#
_cell.length_a   1.000
_cell.length_b   1.000
_cell.length_c   1.000
_cell.angle_alpha   90.00
_cell.angle_beta   90.00
_cell.angle_gamma   90.00
#
_symmetry.space_group_name_H-M   'P 1'
#
loop_
_entity.id
_entity.type
_entity.pdbx_description
1 polymer ?
#
loop_
_entity_poly.entity_id
_entity_poly.type
_entity_poly.pdbx_seq_one_letter_code
_entity_poly.pdbx_strand_id
1 'polypeptide(L)'
;MPMEPSPDIWETLMNLCRVHGNIGLGDRCAELVEQLDSSRLSDQSKAGLVPAKASDLTKEKEKKLASKSLLEVRSRVHEYRAGDTSHPENDKIYALLRGLKSQMKEAGYIPETKFVLHDIDQEGKEEALLAHSERLAVAYGLLSSSARAPIRVIKNLRVCGDCHTSLKIISKLVERELIIRDAKRFHHFKDGLCSCRDYW
;
A
#
# COMPACT_ATOMS: atom_id res chain seq x y z
N MET A 1 8.71 53.21 -18.82
CA MET A 1 8.28 52.89 -20.20
C MET A 1 7.78 51.45 -20.19
N PRO A 2 6.53 51.15 -20.61
CA PRO A 2 6.17 49.76 -20.86
C PRO A 2 6.86 49.34 -22.16
N MET A 3 7.83 48.43 -22.09
CA MET A 3 8.41 47.81 -23.27
C MET A 3 7.54 46.61 -23.65
N GLU A 4 7.23 46.48 -24.95
CA GLU A 4 6.54 45.31 -25.46
C GLU A 4 7.43 44.07 -25.25
N PRO A 5 6.91 42.98 -24.65
CA PRO A 5 7.73 41.81 -24.39
C PRO A 5 8.16 41.15 -25.70
N SER A 6 9.43 40.77 -25.80
CA SER A 6 9.96 40.08 -26.97
C SER A 6 9.39 38.65 -27.10
N PRO A 7 9.47 38.03 -28.29
CA PRO A 7 9.01 36.65 -28.49
C PRO A 7 9.63 35.66 -27.50
N ASP A 8 10.89 35.86 -27.11
CA ASP A 8 11.61 35.02 -26.13
C ASP A 8 10.96 35.05 -24.74
N ILE A 9 10.41 36.21 -24.34
CA ILE A 9 9.74 36.38 -23.04
C ILE A 9 8.42 35.61 -23.05
N TRP A 10 7.65 35.71 -24.14
CA TRP A 10 6.39 34.98 -24.30
C TRP A 10 6.61 33.46 -24.39
N GLU A 11 7.67 33.02 -25.07
CA GLU A 11 8.06 31.62 -25.15
C GLU A 11 8.48 31.06 -23.78
N THR A 12 9.25 31.83 -23.01
CA THR A 12 9.64 31.46 -21.64
C THR A 12 8.42 31.35 -20.73
N LEU A 13 7.49 32.31 -20.80
CA LEU A 13 6.27 32.31 -20.00
C LEU A 13 5.34 31.14 -20.39
N MET A 14 5.20 30.84 -21.68
CA MET A 14 4.47 29.67 -22.20
C MET A 14 5.00 28.38 -21.57
N ASN A 15 6.32 28.16 -21.62
CA ASN A 15 6.95 26.97 -21.07
C ASN A 15 6.74 26.84 -19.55
N LEU A 16 6.88 27.95 -18.81
CA LEU A 16 6.62 27.96 -17.35
C LEU A 16 5.16 27.67 -17.02
N CYS A 17 4.20 28.26 -17.75
CA CYS A 17 2.78 28.00 -17.55
C CYS A 17 2.43 26.52 -17.73
N ARG A 18 3.02 25.87 -18.74
CA ARG A 18 2.82 24.43 -19.00
C ARG A 18 3.44 23.54 -17.93
N VAL A 19 4.66 23.85 -17.48
CA VAL A 19 5.33 23.12 -16.38
C VAL A 19 4.55 23.20 -15.07
N HIS A 20 3.92 24.35 -14.79
CA HIS A 20 3.16 24.58 -13.56
C HIS A 20 1.66 24.28 -13.68
N GLY A 21 1.19 23.73 -14.82
CA GLY A 21 -0.19 23.28 -15.01
C GLY A 21 -1.22 24.40 -15.28
N ASN A 22 -0.77 25.62 -15.59
CA ASN A 22 -1.65 26.73 -15.98
C ASN A 22 -1.86 26.73 -17.51
N ILE A 23 -2.60 25.74 -17.98
CA ILE A 23 -2.75 25.43 -19.42
C ILE A 23 -3.34 26.62 -20.19
N GLY A 24 -4.43 27.22 -19.71
CA GLY A 24 -5.10 28.32 -20.41
C GLY A 24 -4.26 29.59 -20.57
N LEU A 25 -3.36 29.90 -19.62
CA LEU A 25 -2.41 31.00 -19.79
C LEU A 25 -1.28 30.62 -20.75
N GLY A 26 -0.84 29.35 -20.72
CA GLY A 26 0.14 28.82 -21.66
C GLY A 26 -0.33 28.86 -23.12
N ASP A 27 -1.60 28.55 -23.38
CA ASP A 27 -2.18 28.57 -24.72
C ASP A 27 -2.24 30.01 -25.28
N ARG A 28 -2.65 30.98 -24.46
CA ARG A 28 -2.61 32.40 -24.85
C ARG A 28 -1.20 32.90 -25.15
N CYS A 29 -0.20 32.44 -24.38
CA CYS A 29 1.20 32.78 -24.67
C CYS A 29 1.66 32.14 -25.99
N ALA A 30 1.22 30.92 -26.30
CA ALA A 30 1.53 30.27 -27.57
C ALA A 30 0.92 31.03 -28.76
N GLU A 31 -0.33 31.47 -28.67
CA GLU A 31 -0.98 32.31 -29.69
C GLU A 31 -0.17 33.60 -29.96
N LEU A 32 0.32 34.25 -28.90
CA LEU A 32 1.15 35.45 -29.01
C LEU A 32 2.52 35.17 -29.66
N VAL A 33 3.17 34.06 -29.30
CA VAL A 33 4.43 33.65 -29.95
C VAL A 33 4.19 33.33 -31.43
N GLU A 34 3.09 32.69 -31.79
CA GLU A 34 2.77 32.38 -33.19
C GLU A 34 2.54 33.64 -34.03
N GLN A 35 1.87 34.65 -33.45
CA GLN A 35 1.63 35.94 -34.09
C GLN A 35 2.94 36.74 -34.28
N LEU A 36 3.87 36.63 -33.34
CA LEU A 36 5.13 37.37 -33.39
C LEU A 36 6.20 36.68 -34.24
N ASP A 37 6.33 35.36 -34.14
CA ASP A 37 7.27 34.54 -34.90
C ASP A 37 6.84 33.07 -34.92
N SER A 38 6.17 32.68 -36.02
CA SER A 38 5.63 31.34 -36.21
C SER A 38 6.70 30.24 -36.27
N SER A 39 7.97 30.58 -36.52
CA SER A 39 9.07 29.59 -36.63
C SER A 39 9.53 29.05 -35.27
N ARG A 40 9.16 29.72 -34.18
CA ARG A 40 9.55 29.37 -32.81
C ARG A 40 8.69 28.29 -32.17
N LEU A 41 7.53 27.99 -32.74
CA LEU A 41 6.65 26.94 -32.24
C LEU A 41 6.84 25.65 -33.03
N SER A 42 7.43 24.65 -32.40
CA SER A 42 7.42 23.28 -32.92
C SER A 42 6.00 22.71 -32.97
N ASP A 43 5.74 21.71 -33.82
CA ASP A 43 4.44 21.01 -33.88
C ASP A 43 4.03 20.44 -32.52
N GLN A 44 5.01 20.04 -31.70
CA GLN A 44 4.79 19.60 -30.31
C GLN A 44 4.38 20.76 -29.41
N SER A 45 4.99 21.94 -29.57
CA SER A 45 4.62 23.16 -28.86
C SER A 45 3.21 23.62 -29.22
N LYS A 46 2.78 23.46 -30.48
CA LYS A 46 1.40 23.78 -30.92
C LYS A 46 0.37 22.83 -30.33
N ALA A 47 0.74 21.57 -30.08
CA ALA A 47 -0.11 20.58 -29.43
C ALA A 47 -0.19 20.72 -27.89
N GLY A 48 0.31 21.81 -27.30
CA GLY A 48 0.30 22.03 -25.85
C GLY A 48 1.38 21.26 -25.09
N LEU A 49 2.27 20.55 -25.80
CA LEU A 49 3.30 19.71 -25.18
C LEU A 49 4.57 20.54 -24.91
N VAL A 50 5.23 20.26 -23.79
CA VAL A 50 6.56 20.79 -23.52
C VAL A 50 7.57 19.92 -24.26
N PRO A 51 8.55 20.49 -25.00
CA PRO A 51 9.64 19.71 -25.57
C PRO A 51 10.35 18.99 -24.43
N ALA A 52 10.26 17.66 -24.40
CA ALA A 52 10.94 16.87 -23.39
C ALA A 52 12.45 16.99 -23.64
N LYS A 53 13.16 17.72 -22.79
CA LYS A 53 14.63 17.68 -22.81
C LYS A 53 15.05 16.25 -22.53
N ALA A 54 16.04 15.73 -23.26
CA ALA A 54 16.55 14.37 -23.06
C ALA A 54 16.97 14.11 -21.60
N SER A 55 17.38 15.16 -20.88
CA SER A 55 17.68 15.14 -19.43
C SER A 55 16.47 14.96 -18.52
N ASP A 56 15.28 15.36 -18.97
CA ASP A 56 14.04 15.20 -18.21
C ASP A 56 13.45 13.81 -18.43
N LEU A 57 13.66 13.21 -19.60
CA LEU A 57 13.30 11.82 -19.88
C LEU A 57 14.15 10.82 -19.07
N THR A 58 15.43 11.10 -18.85
CA THR A 58 16.28 10.28 -17.98
C THR A 58 15.87 10.44 -16.52
N LYS A 59 15.62 11.66 -16.04
CA LYS A 59 15.12 11.90 -14.67
C LYS A 59 13.73 11.34 -14.42
N GLU A 60 12.81 11.39 -15.39
CA GLU A 60 11.50 10.75 -15.35
C GLU A 60 11.62 9.23 -15.34
N LYS A 61 12.50 8.65 -16.19
CA LYS A 61 12.76 7.21 -16.21
C LYS A 61 13.41 6.75 -14.92
N GLU A 62 14.38 7.48 -14.38
CA GLU A 62 15.03 7.19 -13.10
C GLU A 62 14.05 7.33 -11.93
N LYS A 63 13.21 8.39 -11.90
CA LYS A 63 12.11 8.50 -10.92
C LYS A 63 11.10 7.37 -11.07
N LYS A 64 10.73 6.97 -12.30
CA LYS A 64 9.82 5.84 -12.53
C LYS A 64 10.45 4.50 -12.16
N LEU A 65 11.74 4.30 -12.40
CA LEU A 65 12.47 3.08 -12.01
C LEU A 65 12.62 3.02 -10.48
N ALA A 66 12.99 4.13 -9.85
CA ALA A 66 13.08 4.24 -8.40
C ALA A 66 11.70 4.07 -7.73
N SER A 67 10.65 4.63 -8.33
CA SER A 67 9.27 4.47 -7.85
C SER A 67 8.75 3.06 -8.06
N LYS A 68 9.08 2.41 -9.19
CA LYS A 68 8.78 0.99 -9.43
C LYS A 68 9.50 0.10 -8.43
N SER A 69 10.80 0.33 -8.19
CA SER A 69 11.57 -0.40 -7.18
C SER A 69 11.02 -0.18 -5.76
N LEU A 70 10.65 1.06 -5.39
CA LEU A 70 9.99 1.34 -4.11
C LEU A 70 8.61 0.68 -3.99
N LEU A 71 7.83 0.62 -5.07
CA LEU A 71 6.55 -0.07 -5.12
C LEU A 71 6.72 -1.59 -5.05
N GLU A 72 7.72 -2.14 -5.74
CA GLU A 72 8.02 -3.57 -5.81
C GLU A 72 8.61 -4.09 -4.48
N VAL A 73 9.42 -3.27 -3.80
CA VAL A 73 9.86 -3.50 -2.41
C VAL A 73 8.68 -3.38 -1.43
N ARG A 74 7.70 -2.50 -1.69
CA ARG A 74 6.47 -2.37 -0.88
C ARG A 74 5.40 -3.42 -1.20
N SER A 75 5.44 -4.09 -2.34
CA SER A 75 4.40 -5.02 -2.81
C SER A 75 4.94 -6.42 -3.11
N ARG A 76 5.92 -6.91 -2.35
CA ARG A 76 6.20 -8.35 -2.36
C ARG A 76 4.98 -9.06 -1.78
N VAL A 77 4.34 -9.88 -2.62
CA VAL A 77 3.25 -10.76 -2.20
C VAL A 77 3.87 -12.00 -1.59
N HIS A 78 3.61 -12.22 -0.30
CA HIS A 78 4.06 -13.40 0.42
C HIS A 78 2.87 -14.33 0.58
N GLU A 79 2.99 -15.56 0.10
CA GLU A 79 2.00 -16.61 0.33
C GLU A 79 2.31 -17.30 1.65
N TYR A 80 1.28 -17.57 2.45
CA TYR A 80 1.39 -18.32 3.68
C TYR A 80 0.35 -19.44 3.69
N ARG A 81 0.78 -20.61 4.15
CA ARG A 81 -0.11 -21.74 4.48
C ARG A 81 -0.16 -21.93 5.99
N ALA A 82 -1.17 -22.66 6.47
CA ALA A 82 -1.21 -23.01 7.89
C ALA A 82 0.02 -23.86 8.25
N GLY A 83 0.74 -23.47 9.30
CA GLY A 83 1.99 -24.13 9.70
C GLY A 83 3.19 -23.84 8.79
N ASP A 84 3.11 -22.86 7.90
CA ASP A 84 4.21 -22.53 7.00
C ASP A 84 5.44 -22.03 7.77
N THR A 85 6.60 -22.60 7.44
CA THR A 85 7.91 -22.23 8.00
C THR A 85 8.95 -21.92 6.93
N SER A 86 8.53 -21.83 5.66
CA SER A 86 9.44 -21.63 4.51
C SER A 86 9.99 -20.20 4.41
N HIS A 87 9.35 -19.25 5.10
CA HIS A 87 9.73 -17.84 5.03
C HIS A 87 11.13 -17.61 5.66
N PRO A 88 12.04 -16.83 5.03
CA PRO A 88 13.39 -16.60 5.57
C PRO A 88 13.42 -15.99 6.99
N GLU A 89 12.37 -15.22 7.34
CA GLU A 89 12.21 -14.61 8.67
C GLU A 89 11.25 -15.40 9.59
N ASN A 90 11.04 -16.69 9.33
CA ASN A 90 10.09 -17.52 10.06
C ASN A 90 10.22 -17.40 11.58
N ASP A 91 11.44 -17.47 12.11
CA ASP A 91 11.69 -17.41 13.55
C ASP A 91 11.19 -16.11 14.17
N LYS A 92 11.34 -14.98 13.47
CA LYS A 92 10.84 -13.67 13.92
C LYS A 92 9.31 -13.63 13.88
N ILE A 93 8.70 -14.19 12.84
CA ILE A 93 7.24 -14.26 12.68
C ILE A 93 6.64 -15.05 13.85
N TYR A 94 7.13 -16.26 14.11
CA TYR A 94 6.63 -17.09 15.21
C TYR A 94 6.96 -16.51 16.59
N ALA A 95 8.11 -15.86 16.76
CA ALA A 95 8.43 -15.16 18.01
C ALA A 95 7.42 -14.03 18.30
N LEU A 96 7.08 -13.22 17.28
CA LEU A 96 6.06 -12.18 17.42
C LEU A 96 4.69 -12.79 17.72
N LEU A 97 4.31 -13.86 17.05
CA LEU A 97 3.03 -14.55 17.31
C LEU A 97 2.93 -15.07 18.74
N ARG A 98 4.00 -15.68 19.28
CA ARG A 98 4.03 -16.11 20.69
C ARG A 98 3.91 -14.94 21.66
N GLY A 99 4.59 -13.81 21.37
CA GLY A 99 4.45 -12.58 22.14
C GLY A 99 3.02 -12.05 22.14
N LEU A 100 2.41 -11.95 20.96
CA LEU A 100 1.01 -11.55 20.80
C LEU A 100 0.06 -12.54 21.49
N LYS A 101 0.30 -13.85 21.43
CA LYS A 101 -0.49 -14.87 22.14
C LYS A 101 -0.53 -14.60 23.65
N SER A 102 0.60 -14.27 24.27
CA SER A 102 0.66 -13.91 25.70
C SER A 102 -0.18 -12.67 25.99
N GLN A 103 0.05 -11.57 25.26
CA GLN A 103 -0.67 -10.31 25.44
C GLN A 103 -2.18 -10.45 25.18
N MET A 104 -2.56 -11.27 24.20
CA MET A 104 -3.95 -11.59 23.92
C MET A 104 -4.59 -12.35 25.08
N LYS A 105 -3.91 -13.36 25.65
CA LYS A 105 -4.41 -14.11 26.82
C LYS A 105 -4.60 -13.17 28.02
N GLU A 106 -3.67 -12.25 28.26
CA GLU A 106 -3.80 -11.19 29.29
C GLU A 106 -5.00 -10.27 29.03
N ALA A 107 -5.32 -10.01 27.76
CA ALA A 107 -6.51 -9.26 27.35
C ALA A 107 -7.81 -10.08 27.33
N GLY A 108 -7.79 -11.33 27.81
CA GLY A 108 -8.98 -12.19 27.92
C GLY A 108 -9.28 -13.05 26.68
N TYR A 109 -8.32 -13.22 25.76
CA TYR A 109 -8.46 -14.14 24.64
C TYR A 109 -8.47 -15.60 25.11
N ILE A 110 -9.48 -16.36 24.66
CA ILE A 110 -9.61 -17.79 24.87
C ILE A 110 -9.58 -18.48 23.51
N PRO A 111 -8.59 -19.34 23.20
CA PRO A 111 -8.53 -20.05 21.93
C PRO A 111 -9.74 -20.97 21.71
N GLU A 112 -10.40 -20.84 20.56
CA GLU A 112 -11.54 -21.69 20.20
C GLU A 112 -11.05 -22.94 19.43
N THR A 113 -10.55 -23.94 20.15
CA THR A 113 -9.93 -25.15 19.54
C THR A 113 -10.87 -26.01 18.70
N LYS A 114 -12.18 -25.79 18.76
CA LYS A 114 -13.18 -26.38 17.84
C LYS A 114 -12.91 -26.08 16.36
N PHE A 115 -12.14 -25.04 16.06
CA PHE A 115 -11.75 -24.70 14.68
C PHE A 115 -10.53 -25.49 14.17
N VAL A 116 -9.97 -26.38 15.00
CA VAL A 116 -8.93 -27.33 14.60
C VAL A 116 -9.54 -28.73 14.56
N LEU A 117 -9.66 -29.27 13.35
CA LEU A 117 -10.29 -30.58 13.10
C LEU A 117 -9.34 -31.77 13.32
N HIS A 118 -8.04 -31.51 13.47
CA HIS A 118 -7.06 -32.55 13.76
C HIS A 118 -7.32 -33.15 15.14
N ASP A 119 -7.28 -34.47 15.22
CA ASP A 119 -7.41 -35.21 16.48
C ASP A 119 -6.06 -35.23 17.21
N ILE A 120 -5.78 -34.12 17.88
CA ILE A 120 -4.58 -33.89 18.70
C ILE A 120 -5.00 -33.33 20.06
N ASP A 121 -4.06 -33.31 20.98
CA ASP A 121 -4.25 -32.77 22.32
C ASP A 121 -4.56 -31.26 22.29
N GLN A 122 -5.08 -30.74 23.41
CA GLN A 122 -5.56 -29.36 23.48
C GLN A 122 -4.44 -28.34 23.27
N GLU A 123 -3.23 -28.62 23.74
CA GLU A 123 -2.07 -27.74 23.55
C GLU A 123 -1.66 -27.73 22.07
N GLY A 124 -1.61 -28.90 21.43
CA GLY A 124 -1.41 -29.04 19.99
C GLY A 124 -2.43 -28.24 19.16
N LYS A 125 -3.71 -28.25 19.55
CA LYS A 125 -4.75 -27.44 18.88
C LYS A 125 -4.52 -25.94 19.04
N GLU A 126 -4.13 -25.48 20.23
CA GLU A 126 -3.80 -24.05 20.42
C GLU A 126 -2.62 -23.61 19.55
N GLU A 127 -1.62 -24.48 19.37
CA GLU A 127 -0.47 -24.17 18.52
C GLU A 127 -0.85 -24.18 17.03
N ALA A 128 -1.69 -25.13 16.61
CA ALA A 128 -2.23 -25.13 15.25
C ALA A 128 -3.01 -23.84 14.92
N LEU A 129 -3.82 -23.33 15.86
CA LEU A 129 -4.49 -22.04 15.72
C LEU A 129 -3.49 -20.88 15.58
N LEU A 130 -2.41 -20.88 16.35
CA LEU A 130 -1.37 -19.85 16.27
C LEU A 130 -0.76 -19.79 14.86
N ALA A 131 -0.57 -20.96 14.25
CA ALA A 131 0.04 -21.13 12.94
C ALA A 131 -0.92 -20.97 11.75
N HIS A 132 -2.15 -20.48 11.95
CA HIS A 132 -3.05 -20.17 10.84
C HIS A 132 -2.46 -19.09 9.90
N SER A 133 -2.68 -19.26 8.59
CA SER A 133 -2.12 -18.42 7.53
C SER A 133 -2.37 -16.91 7.73
N GLU A 134 -3.55 -16.53 8.22
CA GLU A 134 -3.90 -15.12 8.46
C GLU A 134 -3.04 -14.50 9.55
N ARG A 135 -2.70 -15.28 10.59
CA ARG A 135 -1.86 -14.83 11.68
C ARG A 135 -0.42 -14.67 11.22
N LEU A 136 0.09 -15.63 10.45
CA LEU A 136 1.42 -15.54 9.84
C LEU A 136 1.53 -14.29 8.94
N ALA A 137 0.55 -14.09 8.06
CA ALA A 137 0.51 -12.93 7.17
C ALA A 137 0.45 -11.59 7.94
N VAL A 138 -0.39 -11.50 8.98
CA VAL A 138 -0.48 -10.29 9.82
C VAL A 138 0.79 -10.06 10.61
N ALA A 139 1.38 -11.10 11.21
CA ALA A 139 2.64 -10.98 11.94
C ALA A 139 3.78 -10.50 11.04
N TYR A 140 3.90 -11.05 9.83
CA TYR A 140 4.86 -10.55 8.86
C TYR A 140 4.56 -9.10 8.44
N GLY A 141 3.29 -8.76 8.22
CA GLY A 141 2.85 -7.39 7.95
C GLY A 141 3.24 -6.41 9.05
N LEU A 142 3.19 -6.82 10.32
CA LEU A 142 3.60 -6.00 11.46
C LEU A 142 5.13 -5.76 11.48
N LEU A 143 5.91 -6.79 11.13
CA LEU A 143 7.38 -6.72 11.10
C LEU A 143 7.91 -5.90 9.91
N SER A 144 7.25 -5.98 8.75
CA SER A 144 7.72 -5.42 7.48
C SER A 144 7.18 -4.01 7.18
N SER A 145 6.18 -3.54 7.92
CA SER A 145 5.55 -2.23 7.69
C SER A 145 5.88 -1.21 8.78
N SER A 146 5.87 0.07 8.40
CA SER A 146 6.08 1.18 9.34
C SER A 146 5.00 1.19 10.44
N ALA A 147 5.35 1.72 11.61
CA ALA A 147 4.42 1.91 12.71
C ALA A 147 3.10 2.55 12.25
N ARG A 148 1.97 2.02 12.72
CA ARG A 148 0.59 2.47 12.43
C ARG A 148 0.15 2.39 10.96
N ALA A 149 0.99 1.90 10.04
CA ALA A 149 0.53 1.63 8.68
C ALA A 149 -0.49 0.48 8.67
N PRO A 150 -1.55 0.57 7.85
CA PRO A 150 -2.54 -0.48 7.74
C PRO A 150 -1.93 -1.74 7.12
N ILE A 151 -2.34 -2.90 7.63
CA ILE A 151 -1.89 -4.21 7.10
C ILE A 151 -3.00 -4.78 6.23
N ARG A 152 -2.62 -5.26 5.04
CA ARG A 152 -3.56 -5.82 4.07
C ARG A 152 -3.25 -7.30 3.83
N VAL A 153 -4.24 -8.16 4.00
CA VAL A 153 -4.13 -9.61 3.76
C VAL A 153 -5.26 -10.05 2.83
N ILE A 154 -4.93 -10.90 1.86
CA ILE A 154 -5.91 -11.55 0.99
C ILE A 154 -5.86 -13.05 1.27
N LYS A 155 -7.01 -13.62 1.59
CA LYS A 155 -7.21 -15.05 1.83
C LYS A 155 -8.18 -15.61 0.78
N ASN A 156 -7.90 -16.82 0.32
CA ASN A 156 -8.76 -17.59 -0.57
C ASN A 156 -9.83 -18.40 0.17
N LEU A 157 -9.64 -18.66 1.47
CA LEU A 157 -10.63 -19.30 2.36
C LEU A 157 -11.36 -18.27 3.21
N ARG A 158 -12.46 -18.68 3.84
CA ARG A 158 -13.14 -17.89 4.88
C ARG A 158 -12.22 -17.76 6.10
N VAL A 159 -12.25 -16.63 6.80
CA VAL A 159 -11.57 -16.50 8.10
C VAL A 159 -12.31 -17.39 9.11
N CYS A 160 -11.59 -18.18 9.92
CA CYS A 160 -12.24 -18.96 10.97
C CYS A 160 -12.62 -18.08 12.16
N GLY A 161 -13.58 -18.51 12.99
CA GLY A 161 -14.04 -17.71 14.13
C GLY A 161 -12.92 -17.35 15.11
N ASP A 162 -12.01 -18.28 15.40
CA ASP A 162 -10.86 -18.02 16.28
C ASP A 162 -9.90 -16.97 15.70
N CYS A 163 -9.58 -17.05 14.39
CA CYS A 163 -8.78 -16.04 13.72
C CYS A 163 -9.49 -14.69 13.77
N HIS A 164 -10.79 -14.64 13.48
CA HIS A 164 -11.58 -13.42 13.54
C HIS A 164 -11.51 -12.76 14.93
N THR A 165 -11.71 -13.52 16.00
CA THR A 165 -11.58 -13.04 17.38
C THR A 165 -10.17 -12.56 17.68
N SER A 166 -9.14 -13.32 17.32
CA SER A 166 -7.76 -12.90 17.55
C SER A 166 -7.37 -11.63 16.81
N LEU A 167 -7.83 -11.46 15.57
CA LEU A 167 -7.48 -10.30 14.75
C LEU A 167 -8.14 -9.02 15.26
N LYS A 168 -9.35 -9.12 15.83
CA LYS A 168 -9.95 -8.02 16.60
C LYS A 168 -9.01 -7.61 17.74
N ILE A 169 -8.60 -8.55 18.60
CA ILE A 169 -7.75 -8.24 19.76
C ILE A 169 -6.39 -7.68 19.32
N ILE A 170 -5.74 -8.31 18.32
CA ILE A 170 -4.48 -7.83 17.76
C ILE A 170 -4.62 -6.39 17.29
N SER A 171 -5.66 -6.04 16.52
CA SER A 171 -5.87 -4.66 16.02
C SER A 171 -5.87 -3.61 17.12
N LYS A 172 -6.41 -3.97 18.31
CA LYS A 172 -6.41 -3.11 19.50
C LYS A 172 -5.02 -3.03 20.14
N LEU A 173 -4.37 -4.18 20.34
CA LEU A 173 -3.05 -4.25 20.99
C LEU A 173 -1.97 -3.49 20.22
N VAL A 174 -1.99 -3.58 18.89
CA VAL A 174 -0.98 -2.95 18.03
C VAL A 174 -1.36 -1.54 17.58
N GLU A 175 -2.57 -1.07 17.92
CA GLU A 175 -3.15 0.21 17.48
C GLU A 175 -3.06 0.39 15.94
N ARG A 176 -3.42 -0.64 15.18
CA ARG A 176 -3.40 -0.60 13.70
C ARG A 176 -4.67 -1.18 13.10
N GLU A 177 -5.07 -0.62 11.95
CA GLU A 177 -6.11 -1.21 11.11
C GLU A 177 -5.56 -2.43 10.37
N LEU A 178 -6.28 -3.55 10.47
CA LEU A 178 -6.04 -4.75 9.67
C LEU A 178 -7.18 -4.88 8.65
N ILE A 179 -6.84 -4.91 7.37
CA ILE A 179 -7.79 -5.03 6.27
C ILE A 179 -7.60 -6.41 5.66
N ILE A 180 -8.58 -7.30 5.85
CA ILE A 180 -8.49 -8.69 5.41
C ILE A 180 -9.64 -8.98 4.46
N ARG A 181 -9.29 -9.32 3.21
CA ARG A 181 -10.26 -9.84 2.24
C ARG A 181 -10.21 -11.36 2.30
N ASP A 182 -11.31 -12.00 2.64
CA ASP A 182 -11.43 -13.45 2.62
C ASP A 182 -12.26 -13.93 1.43
N ALA A 183 -12.61 -15.22 1.38
CA ALA A 183 -13.41 -15.79 0.29
C ALA A 183 -14.79 -15.15 0.12
N LYS A 184 -15.35 -14.52 1.16
CA LYS A 184 -16.75 -14.07 1.22
C LYS A 184 -16.88 -12.56 1.32
N ARG A 185 -15.97 -11.86 2.01
CA ARG A 185 -16.12 -10.42 2.32
C ARG A 185 -14.80 -9.75 2.71
N PHE A 186 -14.89 -8.44 2.90
CA PHE A 186 -13.85 -7.65 3.55
C PHE A 186 -14.15 -7.54 5.05
N HIS A 187 -13.09 -7.67 5.83
CA HIS A 187 -13.06 -7.44 7.26
C HIS A 187 -12.12 -6.27 7.53
N HIS A 188 -12.63 -5.25 8.21
CA HIS A 188 -11.82 -4.15 8.71
C HIS A 188 -11.76 -4.29 10.22
N PHE A 189 -10.60 -4.69 10.73
CA PHE A 189 -10.34 -4.81 12.15
C PHE A 189 -9.71 -3.52 12.67
N LYS A 190 -10.35 -2.88 13.63
CA LYS A 190 -9.87 -1.65 14.25
C LYS A 190 -10.41 -1.54 15.67
N ASP A 191 -9.57 -1.13 16.61
CA ASP A 191 -9.94 -0.87 18.01
C ASP A 191 -10.65 -2.04 18.71
N GLY A 192 -10.33 -3.28 18.32
CA GLY A 192 -10.96 -4.47 18.90
C GLY A 192 -12.27 -4.90 18.23
N LEU A 193 -12.68 -4.23 17.16
CA LEU A 193 -13.93 -4.47 16.45
C LEU A 193 -13.67 -4.87 15.00
N CYS A 194 -14.63 -5.57 14.41
CA CYS A 194 -14.63 -5.88 12.98
C CYS A 194 -15.87 -5.29 12.31
N SER A 195 -15.70 -4.72 11.11
CA SER A 195 -16.80 -4.19 10.30
C SER A 195 -17.88 -5.23 9.98
N CYS A 196 -17.58 -6.53 10.02
CA CYS A 196 -18.54 -7.59 9.69
C CYS A 196 -19.49 -7.97 10.82
N ARG A 197 -19.35 -7.39 12.03
CA ARG A 197 -20.20 -7.65 13.20
C ARG A 197 -20.32 -9.14 13.55
N ASP A 198 -19.18 -9.83 13.54
CA ASP A 198 -19.06 -11.25 13.89
C ASP A 198 -19.73 -12.26 12.94
N TYR A 199 -20.11 -11.84 11.74
CA TYR A 199 -20.61 -12.73 10.68
C TYR A 199 -19.50 -13.48 9.91
N TRP A 200 -18.28 -13.54 10.46
CA TRP A 200 -17.05 -14.10 9.87
C TRP A 200 -17.31 -15.22 8.90
#